data_AF-A0A1J0ERY5-F1
#
_entry.id   AF-A0A1J0ERY5-F1
#
_cell.length_a   1.000
_cell.length_b   1.000
_cell.length_c   1.000
_cell.angle_alpha   90.00
_cell.angle_beta   90.00
_cell.angle_gamma   90.00
#
_symmetry.space_group_name_H-M   'P 1'
#
loop_
_entity.id
_entity.type
_entity.pdbx_description
1 polymer ?
#
loop_
_entity_poly.entity_id
_entity_poly.type
_entity_poly.pdbx_seq_one_letter_code
_entity_poly.pdbx_strand_id
1 'polypeptide(L)' 'MFGLGASWGGYESLITVADIKARISAADRPWNPVLRLHIGLEDVEALIEDLKHAFAAAT' A
#
# COMPACT_ATOMS: atom_id res chain seq x y z
N MET A 1 7.45 -2.01 -9.39
CA MET A 1 7.56 -2.79 -8.15
C MET A 1 7.51 -1.82 -6.99
N PHE A 2 6.73 -2.09 -5.95
CA PHE A 2 6.60 -1.21 -4.80
C PHE A 2 7.76 -1.41 -3.81
N GLY A 3 8.45 -0.31 -3.46
CA GLY A 3 9.39 -0.26 -2.35
C GLY A 3 8.69 -0.11 -1.00
N LEU A 4 9.33 -0.52 0.10
CA LEU A 4 8.83 -0.22 1.45
C LEU A 4 9.30 1.16 1.90
N GLY A 5 8.38 2.07 2.21
CA GLY A 5 8.78 3.43 2.59
C GLY A 5 7.67 4.32 3.16
N ALA A 6 8.08 5.22 4.06
CA ALA A 6 7.19 6.21 4.66
C ALA A 6 7.27 7.61 3.99
N SER A 7 8.27 7.82 3.12
CA SER A 7 8.57 9.12 2.47
C SER A 7 7.63 9.44 1.30
N TRP A 8 7.57 10.72 0.95
CA TRP A 8 6.81 11.28 -0.16
C TRP A 8 7.74 12.28 -0.87
N GLY A 9 8.26 11.96 -2.05
CA GLY A 9 9.19 12.87 -2.73
C GLY A 9 10.24 12.23 -3.65
N GLY A 10 10.02 10.99 -4.08
CA GLY A 10 10.82 10.32 -5.11
C GLY A 10 9.97 10.05 -6.35
N TYR A 11 10.60 9.50 -7.38
CA TYR A 11 9.90 8.97 -8.56
C TYR A 11 9.44 7.51 -8.36
N GLU A 12 9.79 6.90 -7.23
CA GLU A 12 9.56 5.49 -6.94
C GLU A 12 8.19 5.27 -6.27
N SER A 13 7.52 4.20 -6.67
CA SER A 13 6.29 3.74 -6.03
C SER A 13 6.60 3.08 -4.68
N LEU A 14 5.94 3.54 -3.62
CA LEU A 14 6.17 3.05 -2.25
C LEU A 14 4.87 2.56 -1.61
N ILE A 15 4.98 1.56 -0.74
CA ILE A 15 3.88 1.01 0.05
C ILE A 15 4.27 0.96 1.54
N THR A 16 3.30 1.21 2.41
CA THR A 16 3.44 1.02 3.86
C THR A 16 2.10 0.69 4.51
N VAL A 17 2.12 0.15 5.72
CA VAL A 17 0.92 0.00 6.55
C VAL A 17 0.50 1.38 7.05
N ALA A 18 -0.75 1.75 6.84
CA ALA A 18 -1.26 3.05 7.27
C ALA A 18 -1.32 3.14 8.80
N ASP A 19 -0.90 4.28 9.36
CA ASP A 19 -1.18 4.57 10.77
C ASP A 19 -2.66 4.94 10.92
N ILE A 20 -3.42 4.01 11.49
CA ILE A 20 -4.86 4.10 11.70
C ILE A 20 -5.21 4.12 13.19
N LYS A 21 -4.28 4.50 14.09
CA LYS A 21 -4.52 4.51 15.55
C LYS A 21 -5.75 5.32 15.97
N ALA A 22 -6.20 6.27 15.16
CA ALA A 22 -7.41 7.04 15.38
C ALA A 22 -8.72 6.25 15.14
N ARG A 23 -8.68 5.10 14.45
CA ARG A 23 -9.84 4.22 14.16
C ARG A 23 -10.05 3.21 15.29
N ILE A 24 -10.65 3.67 16.38
CA ILE A 24 -10.86 2.88 17.60
C ILE A 24 -12.25 2.24 17.71
N SER A 25 -13.17 2.54 16.78
CA SER A 25 -14.52 1.96 16.80
C SER A 25 -14.46 0.45 16.55
N ALA A 26 -15.28 -0.31 17.29
CA ALA A 26 -15.46 -1.74 17.03
C ALA A 26 -15.97 -2.02 15.60
N ALA A 27 -16.73 -1.08 15.02
CA ALA A 27 -17.20 -1.17 13.65
C ALA A 27 -16.07 -0.98 12.62
N ASP A 28 -15.00 -0.27 12.97
CA ASP A 28 -13.87 0.01 12.06
C ASP A 28 -12.86 -1.15 12.02
N ARG A 29 -12.82 -1.97 13.08
CA ARG A 29 -11.81 -3.03 13.29
C ARG A 29 -11.62 -4.00 12.11
N PRO A 30 -12.67 -4.47 11.43
CA PRO A 30 -12.52 -5.32 10.23
C PRO A 30 -11.79 -4.61 9.07
N TRP A 31 -11.82 -3.28 9.03
CA TRP A 31 -11.28 -2.44 7.95
C TRP A 31 -9.92 -1.84 8.30
N ASN A 32 -9.33 -2.26 9.41
CA ASN A 32 -8.07 -1.76 9.90
C ASN A 32 -6.83 -2.20 9.10
N PRO A 33 -6.81 -3.33 8.37
CA PRO A 33 -5.74 -3.63 7.43
C PRO A 33 -5.75 -2.67 6.25
N VAL A 34 -5.11 -1.51 6.41
CA VAL A 34 -5.04 -0.45 5.39
C VAL A 34 -3.60 -0.32 4.91
N LEU A 35 -3.42 -0.47 3.60
CA LEU A 35 -2.17 -0.18 2.91
C LEU A 35 -2.23 1.24 2.35
N ARG A 36 -1.16 2.00 2.54
CA ARG A 36 -0.97 3.33 1.97
C ARG A 36 0.01 3.23 0.81
N LEU A 37 -0.43 3.67 -0.37
CA LEU A 37 0.34 3.66 -1.59
C LEU A 37 0.78 5.09 -1.93
N HIS A 38 2.06 5.26 -2.21
CA HIS A 38 2.60 6.41 -2.93
C HIS A 38 2.89 5.94 -4.35
N ILE A 39 2.26 6.55 -5.35
CA ILE A 39 2.43 6.17 -6.75
C ILE A 39 3.51 7.04 -7.37
N GLY A 40 4.55 6.38 -7.87
CA GLY A 40 5.67 6.98 -8.59
C GLY A 40 5.37 7.18 -10.07
N LEU A 41 6.42 7.15 -10.88
CA LEU A 41 6.37 7.40 -12.34
C LEU A 41 6.64 6.14 -13.16
N GLU A 42 6.62 4.96 -12.54
CA GLU A 42 6.77 3.69 -13.25
C GLU A 42 5.57 3.40 -14.17
N ASP A 43 5.78 2.47 -15.10
CA ASP A 43 4.74 1.94 -15.98
C ASP A 43 3.54 1.39 -15.18
N VAL A 44 2.33 1.79 -15.59
CA VAL A 44 1.09 1.52 -14.83
C VAL A 44 0.80 0.02 -14.79
N GLU A 45 0.98 -0.66 -15.92
CA GLU A 45 0.79 -2.10 -16.05
C GLU A 45 1.76 -2.85 -15.13
N ALA A 46 3.02 -2.42 -15.06
CA ALA A 46 4.01 -3.00 -14.16
C ALA A 46 3.63 -2.83 -12.67
N LEU A 47 3.03 -1.70 -12.28
CA LEU A 47 2.55 -1.48 -10.91
C LEU A 47 1.34 -2.36 -10.58
N ILE A 48 0.41 -2.52 -11.52
CA ILE A 48 -0.78 -3.38 -11.35
C ILE A 48 -0.37 -4.84 -11.20
N GLU A 49 0.53 -5.34 -12.05
CA GLU A 49 0.98 -6.73 -11.99
C GLU A 49 1.72 -7.03 -10.68
N ASP A 50 2.52 -6.08 -10.18
CA ASP A 50 3.19 -6.24 -8.89
C ASP A 50 2.19 -6.39 -7.73
N LEU A 51 1.13 -5.57 -7.69
CA LEU A 51 0.07 -5.69 -6.69
C LEU A 51 -0.68 -7.02 -6.80
N LYS A 52 -1.00 -7.46 -8.02
CA LYS A 52 -1.67 -8.76 -8.24
C LYS A 52 -0.83 -9.92 -7.71
N HIS A 53 0.46 -9.95 -8.03
CA HIS A 53 1.38 -10.97 -7.52
C HIS A 53 1.47 -10.95 -5.99
N ALA A 54 1.59 -9.76 -5.39
CA ALA A 54 1.64 -9.62 -3.93
C ALA A 54 0.36 -10.13 -3.24
N PHE A 55 -0.82 -9.78 -3.75
CA PHE A 55 -2.09 -10.25 -3.18
C PHE A 55 -2.31 -11.75 -3.38
N ALA A 56 -1.93 -12.30 -4.54
CA ALA A 56 -2.00 -13.74 -4.77
C ALA A 56 -1.10 -14.53 -3.81
N ALA A 57 0.08 -14.01 -3.48
CA ALA A 57 1.01 -14.63 -2.52
C ALA A 57 0.58 -14.48 -1.04
N ALA A 58 -0.29 -13.51 -0.74
CA ALA A 58 -0.80 -13.26 0.61
C ALA A 58 -2.04 -14.11 0.97
N THR A 59 -2.47 -15.00 0.06
CA THR A 59 -3.60 -15.92 0.23
C THR A 59 -3.13 -17.25 0.82
#